data_AF-A0A8I1LQU7-F1
#
_entry.id   AF-A0A8I1LQU7-F1
#
_cell.length_a   1.000
_cell.length_b   1.000
_cell.length_c   1.000
_cell.angle_alpha   90.00
_cell.angle_beta   90.00
_cell.angle_gamma   90.00
#
_symmetry.space_group_name_H-M   'P 1'
#
loop_
_entity.id
_entity.type
_entity.pdbx_description
1 polymer ?
#
loop_
_entity_poly.entity_id
_entity_poly.type
_entity_poly.pdbx_seq_one_letter_code
_entity_poly.pdbx_strand_id
1 'polypeptide(L)'
;MDDHKFRPKIEVLSAADASGRRRHSSDADKLGIVKENLWVHRLVSSTARRHGMSRSLLTTWRRHYRIGELGGKTLPVFMALSISAEEPAAVPANAPAAARNIADVDREIVLRDGRRLVVAATVDPEMLARLFPVVEGR
;
A
#
# COMPACT_ATOMS: atom_id res chain seq x y z
N MET A 1 32.96 -34.98 -30.00
CA MET A 1 32.75 -33.78 -29.17
C MET A 1 31.38 -33.24 -29.56
N ASP A 2 30.35 -33.71 -28.87
CA ASP A 2 28.96 -33.40 -29.22
C ASP A 2 28.60 -31.99 -28.75
N ASP A 3 28.21 -31.14 -29.70
CA ASP A 3 27.78 -29.77 -29.49
C ASP A 3 26.41 -29.76 -28.80
N HIS A 4 26.41 -29.77 -27.47
CA HIS A 4 25.20 -29.65 -26.64
C HIS A 4 24.73 -28.19 -26.58
N LYS A 5 24.38 -27.63 -27.72
CA LYS A 5 23.80 -26.28 -27.78
C LYS A 5 22.35 -26.36 -27.31
N PHE A 6 22.12 -26.06 -26.03
CA PHE A 6 20.78 -25.88 -25.49
C PHE A 6 20.05 -24.80 -26.30
N ARG A 7 19.13 -25.24 -27.17
CA ARG A 7 18.24 -24.37 -27.93
C ARG A 7 16.87 -24.42 -27.26
N PRO A 8 16.56 -23.51 -26.33
CA PRO A 8 15.23 -23.48 -25.76
C PRO A 8 14.23 -23.25 -26.89
N LYS A 9 13.33 -24.22 -27.09
CA LYS A 9 12.22 -24.09 -28.03
C LYS A 9 11.22 -23.12 -27.41
N ILE A 10 11.36 -21.84 -27.74
CA ILE A 10 10.41 -20.81 -27.31
C ILE A 10 9.20 -20.92 -28.24
N GLU A 11 8.13 -21.54 -27.74
CA GLU A 11 6.84 -21.51 -28.41
C GLU A 11 6.15 -20.18 -28.08
N VAL A 12 6.18 -19.26 -29.04
CA VAL A 12 5.46 -17.99 -28.95
C VAL A 12 3.99 -18.26 -29.26
N LEU A 13 3.18 -18.41 -28.23
CA LEU A 13 1.73 -18.49 -28.37
C LEU A 13 1.21 -17.16 -28.93
N SER A 14 0.56 -17.21 -30.09
CA SER A 14 -0.07 -16.04 -30.70
C SER A 14 -1.07 -15.43 -29.73
N ALA A 15 -1.08 -14.11 -29.60
CA ALA A 15 -2.02 -13.40 -28.74
C ALA A 15 -3.49 -13.69 -29.07
N ALA A 16 -3.77 -14.23 -30.27
CA ALA A 16 -5.08 -14.68 -30.72
C ALA A 16 -5.49 -16.07 -30.20
N ASP A 17 -4.53 -16.97 -29.96
CA ASP A 17 -4.78 -18.35 -29.50
C ASP A 17 -4.92 -18.45 -27.97
N ALA A 18 -4.68 -17.34 -27.26
CA ALA A 18 -5.11 -17.16 -25.88
C ALA A 18 -6.64 -16.98 -25.85
N SER A 19 -7.36 -18.08 -26.10
CA SER A 19 -8.81 -18.16 -26.06
C SER A 19 -9.32 -17.63 -24.71
N GLY A 20 -9.96 -16.45 -24.77
CA GLY A 20 -10.63 -15.83 -23.64
C GLY A 20 -10.21 -14.39 -23.37
N ARG A 21 -10.43 -13.50 -24.36
CA ARG A 21 -10.51 -12.02 -24.23
C ARG A 21 -9.60 -11.47 -23.14
N ARG A 22 -8.33 -11.14 -23.47
CA ARG A 22 -7.40 -10.39 -22.59
C ARG A 22 -8.23 -9.42 -21.76
N ARG A 23 -8.48 -9.77 -20.49
CA ARG A 23 -9.39 -9.03 -19.65
C ARG A 23 -8.62 -7.77 -19.31
N HIS A 24 -8.84 -6.71 -20.08
CA HIS A 24 -8.27 -5.40 -19.82
C HIS A 24 -8.92 -4.91 -18.52
N SER A 25 -8.34 -5.31 -17.40
CA SER A 25 -8.75 -4.83 -16.09
C SER A 25 -8.38 -3.36 -16.03
N SER A 26 -9.33 -2.52 -15.66
CA SER A 26 -9.04 -1.12 -15.38
C SER A 26 -8.01 -1.02 -14.27
N ASP A 27 -7.22 0.04 -14.23
CA ASP A 27 -6.32 0.27 -13.10
C ASP A 27 -7.10 0.38 -11.78
N ALA A 28 -8.35 0.88 -11.82
CA ALA A 28 -9.25 0.87 -10.68
C ALA A 28 -9.57 -0.56 -10.20
N ASP A 29 -9.84 -1.48 -11.13
CA ASP A 29 -10.13 -2.88 -10.79
C ASP A 29 -8.88 -3.57 -10.21
N LYS A 30 -7.72 -3.35 -10.83
CA LYS A 30 -6.43 -3.86 -10.34
C LYS A 30 -6.17 -3.37 -8.90
N LEU A 31 -6.42 -2.09 -8.64
CA LEU A 31 -6.27 -1.48 -7.32
C LEU A 31 -7.23 -2.07 -6.30
N GLY A 32 -8.51 -2.26 -6.65
CA GLY A 32 -9.50 -2.87 -5.76
C GLY A 32 -9.08 -4.26 -5.31
N ILE A 33 -8.62 -5.09 -6.26
CA ILE A 33 -8.15 -6.45 -5.99
C ILE A 33 -6.89 -6.46 -5.11
N VAL A 34 -5.92 -5.58 -5.41
CA VAL A 34 -4.68 -5.48 -4.62
C VAL A 34 -4.98 -5.01 -3.20
N LYS A 35 -5.85 -4.02 -3.01
CA LYS A 35 -6.28 -3.55 -1.69
C LYS A 35 -6.97 -4.68 -0.92
N GLU A 36 -7.96 -5.35 -1.51
CA GLU A 36 -8.62 -6.48 -0.87
C GLU A 36 -7.62 -7.53 -0.32
N ASN A 37 -6.61 -7.90 -1.13
CA ASN A 37 -5.59 -8.84 -0.68
C ASN A 37 -4.77 -8.34 0.52
N LEU A 38 -4.39 -7.06 0.51
CA LEU A 38 -3.59 -6.44 1.56
C LEU A 38 -4.38 -6.28 2.86
N TRP A 39 -5.66 -5.91 2.77
CA TRP A 39 -6.53 -5.70 3.92
C TRP A 39 -6.89 -7.01 4.64
N VAL A 40 -7.11 -8.10 3.90
CA VAL A 40 -7.56 -9.38 4.48
C VAL A 40 -6.36 -10.28 4.87
N HIS A 41 -5.11 -9.80 4.74
CA HIS A 41 -3.89 -10.60 4.92
C HIS A 41 -3.96 -11.99 4.25
N ARG A 42 -4.67 -12.09 3.12
CA ARG A 42 -4.98 -13.37 2.48
C ARG A 42 -3.81 -13.85 1.61
N LEU A 43 -3.68 -15.17 1.49
CA LEU A 43 -2.76 -15.79 0.53
C LEU A 43 -3.05 -15.29 -0.88
N VAL A 44 -2.02 -14.78 -1.56
CA VAL A 44 -2.08 -14.25 -2.93
C VAL A 44 -2.76 -15.24 -3.89
N SER A 45 -2.46 -16.53 -3.76
CA SER A 45 -3.05 -17.58 -4.60
C SER A 45 -4.56 -17.72 -4.42
N SER A 46 -5.07 -17.51 -3.21
CA SER A 46 -6.51 -17.58 -2.92
C SER A 46 -7.25 -16.40 -3.56
N THR A 47 -6.73 -15.19 -3.38
CA THR A 47 -7.31 -13.99 -4.01
C THR A 47 -7.24 -14.07 -5.54
N ALA A 48 -6.12 -14.55 -6.10
CA ALA A 48 -5.97 -14.72 -7.54
C ALA A 48 -7.01 -15.69 -8.14
N ARG A 49 -7.23 -16.85 -7.50
CA ARG A 49 -8.26 -17.82 -7.93
C ARG A 49 -9.66 -17.24 -7.89
N ARG A 50 -10.00 -16.48 -6.84
CA ARG A 50 -11.31 -15.81 -6.71
C ARG A 50 -11.57 -14.81 -7.84
N HIS A 51 -10.52 -14.12 -8.28
CA HIS A 51 -10.60 -13.13 -9.37
C HIS A 51 -10.32 -13.72 -10.76
N GLY A 52 -10.17 -15.05 -10.89
CA GLY A 52 -9.93 -15.72 -12.17
C GLY A 52 -8.60 -15.34 -12.83
N MET A 53 -7.59 -14.99 -12.03
CA MET A 53 -6.28 -14.53 -12.51
C MET A 53 -5.14 -15.42 -11.98
N SER A 54 -3.97 -15.33 -12.60
CA SER A 54 -2.79 -16.07 -12.13
C SER A 54 -2.21 -15.43 -10.87
N ARG A 55 -1.58 -16.26 -10.02
CA ARG A 55 -0.82 -15.78 -8.84
C ARG A 55 0.28 -14.81 -9.26
N SER A 56 0.99 -15.11 -10.34
CA SER A 56 2.10 -14.29 -10.85
C SER A 56 1.63 -12.90 -11.26
N LEU A 57 0.44 -12.79 -11.88
CA LEU A 57 -0.14 -11.49 -12.24
C LEU A 57 -0.45 -10.65 -10.99
N LEU A 58 -1.03 -11.26 -9.96
CA LEU A 58 -1.34 -10.54 -8.71
C LEU A 58 -0.07 -10.14 -7.95
N THR A 59 0.99 -10.96 -7.96
CA THR A 59 2.29 -10.57 -7.39
C THR A 59 2.90 -9.37 -8.10
N THR A 60 2.81 -9.32 -9.44
CA THR A 60 3.27 -8.19 -10.23
C THR A 60 2.47 -6.93 -9.90
N TRP A 61 1.15 -7.01 -9.83
CA TRP A 61 0.31 -5.86 -9.45
C TRP A 61 0.59 -5.37 -8.03
N ARG A 62 0.85 -6.26 -7.06
CA ARG A 62 1.28 -5.87 -5.71
C ARG A 62 2.60 -5.12 -5.72
N ARG A 63 3.55 -5.52 -6.57
CA ARG A 63 4.82 -4.80 -6.74
C ARG A 63 4.57 -3.40 -7.30
N HIS A 64 3.85 -3.29 -8.42
CA HIS A 64 3.52 -2.00 -9.05
C HIS A 64 2.75 -1.07 -8.10
N TYR A 65 1.84 -1.63 -7.28
CA TYR A 65 1.15 -0.88 -6.24
C TYR A 65 2.10 -0.30 -5.18
N ARG A 66 3.08 -1.09 -4.70
CA ARG A 66 4.04 -0.64 -3.67
C ARG A 66 5.00 0.43 -4.17
N ILE A 67 5.34 0.42 -5.45
CA ILE A 67 6.23 1.41 -6.08
C ILE A 67 5.47 2.58 -6.72
N GLY A 68 4.15 2.63 -6.57
CA GLY A 68 3.31 3.74 -7.06
C GLY A 68 3.05 3.76 -8.57
N GLU A 69 3.42 2.69 -9.30
CA GLU A 69 3.21 2.58 -10.75
C GLU A 69 1.78 2.13 -11.11
N LEU A 70 1.02 1.60 -10.16
CA LEU A 70 -0.36 1.15 -10.37
C LEU A 70 -1.35 2.24 -9.95
N GLY A 71 -2.12 2.80 -10.88
CA GLY A 71 -3.21 3.73 -10.57
C GLY A 71 -3.00 5.20 -10.92
N GLY A 72 -1.94 5.55 -11.66
CA GLY A 72 -1.72 6.88 -12.25
C GLY A 72 -1.54 8.05 -11.27
N LYS A 73 -1.74 7.81 -9.98
CA LYS A 73 -1.47 8.76 -8.90
C LYS A 73 -0.19 8.29 -8.24
N THR A 74 0.89 9.05 -8.41
CA THR A 74 2.12 8.88 -7.65
C THR A 74 1.75 8.85 -6.17
N LEU A 75 1.63 7.64 -5.61
CA LEU A 75 1.46 7.49 -4.18
C LEU A 75 2.74 8.02 -3.55
N PRO A 76 2.66 8.82 -2.47
CA PRO A 76 3.85 9.32 -1.81
C PRO A 76 4.71 8.11 -1.40
N VAL A 77 5.90 8.00 -2.02
CA VAL A 77 6.89 6.97 -1.70
C VAL A 77 7.63 7.44 -0.47
N PHE A 78 7.85 6.55 0.50
CA PHE A 78 8.76 6.82 1.61
C PHE A 78 10.17 7.00 1.06
N MET A 79 10.65 8.23 1.05
CA MET A 79 12.03 8.58 0.74
C MET A 79 12.81 8.73 2.04
N ALA A 80 13.98 8.08 2.14
CA ALA A 80 14.87 8.30 3.27
C ALA A 80 15.38 9.75 3.21
N LEU A 81 14.92 10.58 4.15
CA LEU A 81 15.40 11.94 4.33
C LEU A 81 16.58 11.90 5.30
N SER A 82 17.79 12.14 4.79
CA SER A 82 18.97 12.38 5.62
C SER A 82 18.91 13.84 6.10
N ILE A 83 18.68 14.03 7.40
CA ILE A 83 18.80 15.36 8.02
C ILE A 83 20.30 15.60 8.26
N SER A 84 20.93 16.39 7.39
CA SER A 84 22.30 16.85 7.65
C SER A 84 22.28 17.84 8.81
N ALA A 85 23.18 17.67 9.77
CA ALA A 85 23.33 18.57 10.91
C ALA A 85 24.09 19.84 10.50
N GLU A 86 23.57 20.56 9.51
CA GLU A 86 24.11 21.85 9.08
C GLU A 86 23.09 22.95 9.39
N GLU A 87 23.63 24.02 9.96
CA GLU A 87 22.98 25.20 10.51
C GLU A 87 21.88 25.75 9.55
N PRO A 88 20.73 26.23 10.05
CA PRO A 88 19.59 26.54 9.19
C PRO A 88 19.92 27.69 8.24
N ALA A 89 20.25 27.36 7.00
CA ALA A 89 20.22 28.31 5.90
C ALA A 89 18.77 28.81 5.75
N ALA A 90 18.61 30.13 5.78
CA ALA A 90 17.33 30.80 5.69
C ALA A 90 16.51 30.27 4.49
N VAL A 91 15.39 29.63 4.80
CA VAL A 91 14.43 29.15 3.80
C VAL A 91 13.84 30.36 3.07
N PRO A 92 13.76 30.39 1.73
CA PRO A 92 13.03 31.45 1.03
C PRO A 92 11.55 31.39 1.43
N ALA A 93 11.00 32.55 1.82
CA ALA A 93 9.67 32.73 2.41
C ALA A 93 8.46 32.33 1.52
N ASN A 94 8.68 31.69 0.37
CA ASN A 94 7.65 31.42 -0.65
C ASN A 94 7.41 29.93 -0.94
N ALA A 95 7.92 29.00 -0.14
CA ALA A 95 7.36 27.65 -0.17
C ALA A 95 5.98 27.68 0.50
N PRO A 96 4.89 27.20 -0.14
CA PRO A 96 3.66 26.94 0.58
C PRO A 96 3.96 25.78 1.53
N ALA A 97 4.45 26.10 2.73
CA ALA A 97 4.35 25.21 3.85
C ALA A 97 2.86 24.98 4.01
N ALA A 98 2.38 23.84 3.53
CA ALA A 98 1.12 23.30 4.00
C ALA A 98 1.34 23.07 5.49
N ALA A 99 1.08 24.10 6.27
CA ALA A 99 0.92 24.03 7.71
C ALA A 99 -0.30 23.12 7.92
N ARG A 100 -0.07 21.81 7.80
CA ARG A 100 -0.96 20.83 8.37
C ARG A 100 -0.90 21.12 9.85
N ASN A 101 -1.93 21.81 10.35
CA ASN A 101 -2.16 21.94 11.77
C ASN A 101 -2.21 20.51 12.32
N ILE A 102 -1.10 20.06 12.89
CA ILE A 102 -0.97 18.75 13.55
C ILE A 102 -2.03 18.62 14.66
N ALA A 103 -2.54 19.77 15.14
CA ALA A 103 -3.63 19.89 16.08
C ALA A 103 -4.99 19.36 15.57
N ASP A 104 -5.17 19.15 14.27
CA ASP A 104 -6.48 18.82 13.66
C ASP A 104 -6.55 17.39 13.09
N VAL A 105 -5.55 16.55 13.38
CA VAL A 105 -5.53 15.15 12.94
C VAL A 105 -5.94 14.26 14.12
N ASP A 106 -7.07 13.57 13.99
CA ASP A 106 -7.49 12.57 14.95
C ASP A 106 -6.40 11.50 15.17
N ARG A 107 -6.14 11.18 16.44
CA ARG A 107 -5.21 10.15 16.88
C ARG A 107 -5.96 8.83 17.04
N GLU A 108 -5.42 7.78 16.44
CA GLU A 108 -5.90 6.41 16.63
C GLU A 108 -5.11 5.72 17.75
N ILE A 109 -5.82 5.16 18.72
CA ILE A 109 -5.27 4.42 19.85
C ILE A 109 -5.79 2.99 19.79
N VAL A 110 -4.89 2.01 19.78
CA VAL A 110 -5.24 0.58 19.76
C VAL A 110 -5.20 0.06 21.20
N LEU A 111 -6.33 -0.45 21.67
CA LEU A 111 -6.51 -1.05 22.99
C LEU A 111 -5.96 -2.49 23.02
N ARG A 112 -5.76 -3.05 24.22
CA ARG A 112 -5.15 -4.39 24.39
C ARG A 112 -5.95 -5.53 23.78
N ASP A 113 -7.26 -5.36 23.63
CA ASP A 113 -8.17 -6.32 23.00
C ASP A 113 -8.29 -6.16 21.48
N GLY A 114 -7.53 -5.22 20.90
CA GLY A 114 -7.55 -4.91 19.47
C GLY A 114 -8.67 -3.96 19.04
N ARG A 115 -9.50 -3.44 19.96
CA ARG A 115 -10.43 -2.35 19.66
C ARG A 115 -9.65 -1.05 19.38
N ARG A 116 -10.25 -0.20 18.56
CA ARG A 116 -9.66 1.08 18.11
C ARG A 116 -10.47 2.23 18.65
N LEU A 117 -9.79 3.18 19.29
CA LEU A 117 -10.35 4.42 19.78
C LEU A 117 -9.77 5.57 18.93
N VAL A 118 -10.64 6.34 18.29
CA VAL A 118 -10.26 7.54 17.53
C VAL A 118 -10.55 8.75 18.41
N VAL A 119 -9.53 9.58 18.62
CA VAL A 119 -9.57 10.70 19.56
C VAL A 119 -9.07 11.95 18.85
N ALA A 120 -9.79 13.07 18.94
CA ALA A 120 -9.29 14.34 18.42
C ALA A 120 -7.94 14.71 19.05
N ALA A 121 -7.04 15.29 18.27
CA ALA A 121 -5.71 15.70 18.76
C ALA A 121 -5.75 16.75 19.88
N THR A 122 -6.89 17.41 20.07
CA THR A 122 -7.16 18.41 21.10
C THR A 122 -7.58 17.83 22.44
N VAL A 123 -7.83 16.52 22.53
CA VAL A 123 -8.29 15.89 23.78
C VAL A 123 -7.17 15.86 24.81
N ASP A 124 -7.54 16.26 26.03
CA ASP A 124 -6.66 16.25 27.20
C ASP A 124 -6.21 14.81 27.55
N PRO A 125 -4.89 14.57 27.65
CA PRO A 125 -4.37 13.26 28.07
C PRO A 125 -4.88 12.81 29.45
N GLU A 126 -5.20 13.72 30.38
CA GLU A 126 -5.71 13.33 31.69
C GLU A 126 -7.11 12.71 31.60
N MET A 127 -7.96 13.25 30.71
CA MET A 127 -9.27 12.67 30.40
C MET A 127 -9.13 11.26 29.81
N LEU A 128 -8.17 11.05 28.88
CA LEU A 128 -7.91 9.74 28.31
C LEU A 128 -7.46 8.72 29.36
N ALA A 129 -6.57 9.14 30.27
CA ALA A 129 -6.10 8.28 31.37
C ALA A 129 -7.24 7.82 32.29
N ARG A 130 -8.27 8.66 32.50
CA ARG A 130 -9.48 8.30 33.27
C ARG A 130 -10.43 7.38 32.50
N LEU A 131 -10.47 7.49 31.17
CA LEU A 131 -11.36 6.69 30.32
C LEU A 131 -10.82 5.30 30.02
N PHE A 132 -9.50 5.13 29.89
CA PHE A 132 -8.91 3.82 29.55
C PHE A 132 -9.33 2.67 30.49
N PRO A 133 -9.36 2.83 31.82
CA PRO A 133 -9.83 1.76 32.71
C PRO A 133 -11.28 1.33 32.47
N VAL A 134 -12.14 2.25 32.03
CA VAL A 134 -13.55 1.96 31.73
C VAL A 134 -13.68 1.24 30.40
N VAL A 135 -12.88 1.64 29.40
CA VAL A 135 -12.94 1.10 28.04
C VAL A 135 -12.24 -0.24 27.96
N GLU A 136 -11.10 -0.43 28.62
CA GLU A 136 -10.34 -1.69 28.55
C GLU A 136 -11.05 -2.84 29.28
N GLY A 137 -11.93 -2.54 30.24
CA GLY A 137 -12.47 -3.56 31.14
C GLY A 137 -11.37 -4.07 32.07
N ARG A 138 -11.70 -4.24 33.35
CA ARG A 138 -10.73 -4.63 34.38
C ARG A 138 -10.03 -5.96 34.08
#